data_AF-A0A7X9TB96-F1
#
_entry.id   AF-A0A7X9TB96-F1
#
_cell.length_a   1.000
_cell.length_b   1.000
_cell.length_c   1.000
_cell.angle_alpha   90.00
_cell.angle_beta   90.00
_cell.angle_gamma   90.00
#
_symmetry.space_group_name_H-M   'P 1'
#
loop_
_entity.id
_entity.type
_entity.pdbx_description
1 polymer ?
#
loop_
_entity_poly.entity_id
_entity_poly.type
_entity_poly.pdbx_seq_one_letter_code
_entity_poly.pdbx_strand_id
1 'polypeptide(L)'
;MLRTKLTAAVATGAVLVALCACGNAPAGSQGKATASAPAQQTKTVQIKKSPDKYTHYVKNYVGMNAANVGYMAMDGRRHDEYGNGVHPVIVFVTPDGTHIDSSDSESKLLRKYRVSNQNVAPNTKIKSTFDKDEDGTEYDNLTTWNSIDEIVLAVDEVGKSGNSTDMTKIKASPNNTTAYIRDYVGRNLADCGYVSLTGKFVDGYVGGSYVQLDVNASDGSYVDVSDSKSLSQYRVTAQSVEPNTELTFEHEKDEDGTEYSNLAINQSISSITLSVEKISK
;
A
#
# COMPACT_ATOMS: atom_id res chain seq x y z
N MET A 1 -14.28 61.29 2.70
CA MET A 1 -15.41 61.68 3.59
C MET A 1 -16.39 60.50 3.51
N LEU A 2 -16.72 59.73 4.54
CA LEU A 2 -17.11 60.05 5.91
C LEU A 2 -16.73 58.85 6.81
N ARG A 3 -16.26 59.13 8.03
CA ARG A 3 -15.98 58.16 9.10
C ARG A 3 -17.28 57.78 9.80
N THR A 4 -17.46 56.53 10.24
CA THR A 4 -18.08 56.24 11.55
C THR A 4 -17.62 54.87 12.07
N LYS A 5 -17.12 54.86 13.31
CA LYS A 5 -16.78 53.68 14.11
C LYS A 5 -18.04 53.19 14.84
N LEU A 6 -18.15 51.90 15.18
CA LEU A 6 -18.72 51.50 16.47
C LEU A 6 -18.13 50.17 16.97
N THR A 7 -18.01 50.14 18.29
CA THR A 7 -17.26 49.24 19.17
C THR A 7 -18.02 47.99 19.62
N ALA A 8 -17.25 47.06 20.20
CA ALA A 8 -17.57 45.72 20.68
C ALA A 8 -18.68 45.59 21.74
N ALA A 9 -19.21 44.37 21.89
CA ALA A 9 -19.53 43.78 23.20
C ALA A 9 -19.61 42.23 23.11
N VAL A 10 -18.83 41.56 23.95
CA VAL A 10 -18.91 40.13 24.29
C VAL A 10 -20.02 39.95 25.31
N ALA A 11 -20.86 38.92 25.16
CA ALA A 11 -21.73 38.44 26.24
C ALA A 11 -21.80 36.92 26.23
N THR A 12 -21.13 36.34 27.22
CA THR A 12 -21.19 34.94 27.66
C THR A 12 -22.55 34.64 28.25
N GLY A 13 -23.16 33.48 27.94
CA GLY A 13 -24.41 33.05 28.55
C GLY A 13 -24.58 31.54 28.47
N ALA A 14 -24.19 30.86 29.55
CA ALA A 14 -24.46 29.44 29.75
C ALA A 14 -25.96 29.22 30.03
N VAL A 15 -26.56 28.24 29.37
CA VAL A 15 -27.92 27.77 29.69
C VAL A 15 -27.85 26.27 30.01
N LEU A 16 -27.88 25.98 31.31
CA LEU A 16 -28.22 24.68 31.87
C LEU A 16 -29.75 24.60 31.93
N VAL A 17 -30.35 23.65 31.24
CA VAL A 17 -31.74 23.23 31.48
C VAL A 17 -31.73 21.74 31.73
N ALA A 18 -31.87 21.38 33.00
CA ALA A 18 -32.30 20.07 33.44
C ALA A 18 -33.78 20.19 33.83
N LEU A 19 -34.66 19.45 33.16
CA LEU A 19 -35.99 19.14 33.65
C LEU A 19 -36.36 17.71 33.23
N CYS A 20 -36.46 16.85 34.24
CA CYS A 20 -37.08 15.54 34.19
C CYS A 20 -38.59 15.67 33.94
N ALA A 21 -39.15 14.77 33.14
CA ALA A 21 -40.56 14.42 33.23
C ALA A 21 -40.72 12.91 32.99
N CYS A 22 -41.24 12.23 34.01
CA CYS A 22 -41.60 10.82 34.02
C CYS A 22 -42.83 10.58 33.13
N GLY A 23 -42.83 9.50 32.36
CA GLY A 23 -43.99 8.99 31.63
C GLY A 23 -43.87 7.48 31.41
N ASN A 24 -44.82 6.74 31.97
CA ASN A 24 -44.87 5.28 32.08
C ASN A 24 -44.79 4.52 30.73
N ALA A 25 -44.13 3.36 30.76
CA ALA A 25 -44.04 2.38 29.68
C ALA A 25 -45.39 1.73 29.31
N PRO A 26 -45.43 1.02 28.16
CA PRO A 26 -45.48 -0.43 28.29
C PRO A 26 -44.42 -1.17 27.46
N ALA A 27 -44.17 -2.40 27.90
CA ALA A 27 -43.06 -3.26 27.56
C ALA A 27 -42.99 -3.67 26.08
N GLY A 28 -41.80 -3.53 25.49
CA GLY A 28 -41.38 -4.16 24.23
C GLY A 28 -40.02 -4.83 24.45
N SER A 29 -39.91 -6.07 23.99
CA SER A 29 -38.84 -7.04 24.27
C SER A 29 -37.41 -6.50 24.32
N GLN A 30 -36.67 -6.91 25.37
CA GLN A 30 -35.21 -6.82 25.45
C GLN A 30 -34.55 -7.54 24.26
N GLY A 31 -34.12 -6.77 23.26
CA GLY A 31 -33.02 -7.19 22.41
C GLY A 31 -31.74 -7.11 23.24
N LYS A 32 -31.06 -8.25 23.45
CA LYS A 32 -29.72 -8.28 24.04
C LYS A 32 -28.83 -7.32 23.27
N ALA A 33 -28.36 -6.26 23.92
CA ALA A 33 -27.22 -5.49 23.44
C ALA A 33 -26.03 -6.45 23.39
N THR A 34 -25.66 -6.88 22.18
CA THR A 34 -24.39 -7.54 21.94
C THR A 34 -23.30 -6.58 22.39
N ALA A 35 -22.48 -7.02 23.34
CA ALA A 35 -21.32 -6.26 23.80
C ALA A 35 -20.48 -5.88 22.59
N SER A 36 -20.39 -4.58 22.32
CA SER A 36 -19.40 -4.03 21.39
C SER A 36 -18.02 -4.49 21.85
N ALA A 37 -17.28 -5.15 20.95
CA ALA A 37 -15.91 -5.54 21.20
C ALA A 37 -15.11 -4.35 21.76
N PRO A 38 -14.16 -4.57 22.69
CA PRO A 38 -13.39 -3.48 23.27
C PRO A 38 -12.74 -2.67 22.15
N ALA A 39 -12.96 -1.36 22.15
CA ALA A 39 -12.24 -0.46 21.25
C ALA A 39 -10.74 -0.63 21.53
N GLN A 40 -10.04 -1.27 20.60
CA GLN A 40 -8.60 -1.46 20.68
C GLN A 40 -7.98 -0.06 20.62
N GLN A 41 -7.50 0.44 21.76
CA GLN A 41 -6.82 1.73 21.84
C GLN A 41 -5.53 1.65 20.99
N THR A 42 -5.63 2.06 19.73
CA THR A 42 -4.47 2.29 18.89
C THR A 42 -3.76 3.53 19.43
N LYS A 43 -2.54 3.34 19.96
CA LYS A 43 -1.67 4.47 20.31
C LYS A 43 -1.52 5.36 19.08
N THR A 44 -1.89 6.64 19.18
CA THR A 44 -1.70 7.58 18.08
C THR A 44 -0.20 7.75 17.80
N VAL A 45 0.25 7.30 16.64
CA VAL A 45 1.63 7.47 16.18
C VAL A 45 1.77 8.84 15.54
N GLN A 46 2.63 9.70 16.10
CA GLN A 46 2.97 10.98 15.49
C GLN A 46 3.92 10.76 14.30
N ILE A 47 3.54 11.26 13.12
CA ILE A 47 4.36 11.18 11.91
C ILE A 47 5.27 12.40 11.82
N LYS A 48 6.55 12.16 11.52
CA LYS A 48 7.56 13.20 11.32
C LYS A 48 7.20 14.03 10.09
N LYS A 49 7.47 15.33 10.16
CA LYS A 49 7.36 16.21 9.00
C LYS A 49 8.53 15.97 8.05
N SER A 50 8.23 15.97 6.76
CA SER A 50 9.26 15.98 5.72
C SER A 50 10.16 17.21 5.88
N PRO A 51 11.49 17.04 5.92
CA PRO A 51 12.43 18.16 5.99
C PRO A 51 12.59 18.89 4.65
N ASP A 52 12.35 18.19 3.54
CA ASP A 52 12.53 18.63 2.16
C ASP A 52 11.62 17.81 1.23
N LYS A 53 11.69 18.06 -0.09
CA LYS A 53 10.94 17.31 -1.10
C LYS A 53 11.53 15.92 -1.44
N TYR A 54 12.70 15.58 -0.91
CA TYR A 54 13.41 14.34 -1.20
C TYR A 54 13.22 13.28 -0.11
N THR A 55 12.65 13.68 1.04
CA THR A 55 12.53 12.84 2.22
C THR A 55 11.11 12.86 2.76
N HIS A 56 10.47 11.70 2.73
CA HIS A 56 9.15 11.48 3.32
C HIS A 56 9.20 10.41 4.42
N TYR A 57 8.11 10.29 5.16
CA TYR A 57 7.99 9.36 6.27
C TYR A 57 6.73 8.53 6.12
N VAL A 58 6.89 7.21 6.10
CA VAL A 58 5.77 6.27 5.98
C VAL A 58 4.71 6.55 7.04
N LYS A 59 3.45 6.63 6.59
CA LYS A 59 2.27 6.86 7.43
C LYS A 59 2.03 5.67 8.36
N ASN A 60 1.23 5.90 9.40
CA ASN A 60 0.70 4.81 10.21
C ASN A 60 -0.67 4.40 9.66
N TYR A 61 -0.72 3.25 8.98
CA TYR A 61 -1.95 2.72 8.40
C TYR A 61 -2.72 1.83 9.36
N VAL A 62 -2.06 1.25 10.37
CA VAL A 62 -2.69 0.34 11.32
C VAL A 62 -3.90 0.99 12.00
N GLY A 63 -5.05 0.30 11.92
CA GLY A 63 -6.33 0.76 12.43
C GLY A 63 -7.17 1.55 11.42
N MET A 64 -6.62 1.98 10.28
CA MET A 64 -7.40 2.62 9.22
C MET A 64 -8.32 1.62 8.54
N ASN A 65 -9.48 2.08 8.08
CA ASN A 65 -10.28 1.33 7.11
C ASN A 65 -9.53 1.30 5.77
N ALA A 66 -9.46 0.14 5.11
CA ALA A 66 -8.67 -0.02 3.88
C ALA A 66 -9.15 0.90 2.74
N ALA A 67 -10.44 1.29 2.72
CA ALA A 67 -10.96 2.23 1.72
C ALA A 67 -10.42 3.66 1.87
N ASN A 68 -9.87 4.01 3.04
CA ASN A 68 -9.28 5.33 3.30
C ASN A 68 -7.78 5.39 2.98
N VAL A 69 -7.18 4.27 2.60
CA VAL A 69 -5.74 4.19 2.32
C VAL A 69 -5.52 4.47 0.85
N GLY A 70 -4.80 5.52 0.47
CA GLY A 70 -4.40 5.74 -0.93
C GLY A 70 -5.55 5.99 -1.92
N TYR A 71 -5.26 5.84 -3.21
CA TYR A 71 -6.14 6.11 -4.35
C TYR A 71 -5.85 5.12 -5.50
N MET A 72 -6.83 4.93 -6.40
CA MET A 72 -6.64 4.15 -7.63
C MET A 72 -5.88 4.99 -8.66
N ALA A 73 -4.69 4.56 -9.07
CA ALA A 73 -3.87 5.23 -10.06
C ALA A 73 -4.22 4.78 -11.49
N MET A 74 -3.66 5.48 -12.48
CA MET A 74 -3.93 5.21 -13.89
C MET A 74 -3.37 3.87 -14.38
N ASP A 75 -2.40 3.31 -13.67
CA ASP A 75 -1.83 1.98 -13.96
C ASP A 75 -2.73 0.82 -13.46
N GLY A 76 -3.90 1.13 -12.89
CA GLY A 76 -4.85 0.16 -12.38
C GLY A 76 -4.47 -0.41 -11.01
N ARG A 77 -3.43 0.12 -10.37
CA ARG A 77 -3.01 -0.26 -9.02
C ARG A 77 -3.40 0.83 -8.04
N ARG A 78 -3.48 0.46 -6.76
CA ARG A 78 -3.70 1.42 -5.69
C ARG A 78 -2.37 1.97 -5.21
N HIS A 79 -2.24 3.29 -5.12
CA HIS A 79 -1.06 3.98 -4.62
C HIS A 79 -1.40 4.83 -3.42
N ASP A 80 -0.40 5.20 -2.63
CA ASP A 80 -0.53 6.31 -1.69
C ASP A 80 0.47 7.40 -2.02
N GLU A 81 0.16 8.63 -1.65
CA GLU A 81 0.92 9.82 -2.03
C GLU A 81 1.82 10.28 -0.88
N TYR A 82 3.09 10.54 -1.20
CA TYR A 82 4.13 11.04 -0.31
C TYR A 82 4.81 12.27 -0.91
N GLY A 83 4.08 13.38 -1.03
CA GLY A 83 4.58 14.52 -1.79
C GLY A 83 4.46 14.28 -3.29
N ASN A 84 5.03 15.18 -4.08
CA ASN A 84 4.86 15.18 -5.52
C ASN A 84 5.76 14.13 -6.18
N GLY A 85 5.20 13.26 -7.02
CA GLY A 85 5.96 12.23 -7.75
C GLY A 85 6.31 10.96 -6.95
N VAL A 86 6.09 10.93 -5.64
CA VAL A 86 6.40 9.76 -4.80
C VAL A 86 5.12 8.98 -4.48
N HIS A 87 4.90 7.90 -5.20
CA HIS A 87 3.66 7.14 -5.18
C HIS A 87 3.92 5.64 -5.00
N PRO A 88 4.27 5.15 -3.80
CA PRO A 88 4.37 3.70 -3.57
C PRO A 88 3.03 3.00 -3.79
N VAL A 89 3.09 1.80 -4.37
CA VAL A 89 1.95 0.90 -4.49
C VAL A 89 1.52 0.44 -3.10
N ILE A 90 0.21 0.35 -2.89
CA ILE A 90 -0.42 -0.28 -1.73
C ILE A 90 -0.94 -1.65 -2.12
N VAL A 91 -0.46 -2.68 -1.42
CA VAL A 91 -0.93 -4.06 -1.56
C VAL A 91 -1.64 -4.48 -0.28
N PHE A 92 -2.86 -5.03 -0.40
CA PHE A 92 -3.60 -5.57 0.75
C PHE A 92 -3.46 -7.08 0.81
N VAL A 93 -3.26 -7.61 2.02
CA VAL A 93 -3.13 -9.06 2.26
C VAL A 93 -4.13 -9.49 3.32
N THR A 94 -5.07 -10.36 2.95
CA THR A 94 -5.97 -11.02 3.90
C THR A 94 -5.29 -12.25 4.51
N PRO A 95 -5.73 -12.74 5.69
CA PRO A 95 -5.13 -13.91 6.32
C PRO A 95 -5.15 -15.19 5.47
N ASP A 96 -6.15 -15.33 4.60
CA ASP A 96 -6.37 -16.46 3.70
C ASP A 96 -5.85 -16.23 2.27
N GLY A 97 -5.27 -15.05 1.98
CA GLY A 97 -4.83 -14.65 0.65
C GLY A 97 -5.94 -14.36 -0.36
N THR A 98 -7.20 -14.25 0.08
CA THR A 98 -8.32 -13.76 -0.74
C THR A 98 -7.99 -12.41 -1.40
N HIS A 99 -8.18 -12.34 -2.72
CA HIS A 99 -7.98 -11.10 -3.46
C HIS A 99 -9.01 -10.04 -3.04
N ILE A 100 -8.54 -8.84 -2.73
CA ILE A 100 -9.39 -7.67 -2.58
C ILE A 100 -9.23 -6.82 -3.84
N ASP A 101 -10.18 -6.93 -4.76
CA ASP A 101 -10.22 -6.06 -5.92
C ASP A 101 -10.40 -4.60 -5.44
N SER A 102 -9.33 -3.84 -5.62
CA SER A 102 -9.24 -2.44 -5.20
C SER A 102 -9.63 -1.46 -6.31
N SER A 103 -9.92 -1.97 -7.53
CA SER A 103 -10.22 -1.19 -8.74
C SER A 103 -11.64 -0.61 -8.77
N ASP A 104 -12.54 -1.08 -7.91
CA ASP A 104 -13.88 -0.50 -7.77
C ASP A 104 -13.79 0.97 -7.33
N SER A 105 -14.31 1.86 -8.18
CA SER A 105 -14.33 3.32 -7.96
C SER A 105 -14.93 3.75 -6.61
N GLU A 106 -15.84 2.95 -6.04
CA GLU A 106 -16.50 3.22 -4.76
C GLU A 106 -15.80 2.58 -3.56
N SER A 107 -14.74 1.81 -3.80
CA SER A 107 -13.96 1.07 -2.81
C SER A 107 -14.84 0.18 -1.91
N LYS A 108 -15.94 -0.38 -2.44
CA LYS A 108 -16.97 -1.08 -1.64
C LYS A 108 -16.43 -2.29 -0.91
N LEU A 109 -15.57 -3.07 -1.56
CA LEU A 109 -14.94 -4.23 -0.93
C LEU A 109 -13.97 -3.79 0.18
N LEU A 110 -13.13 -2.78 -0.09
CA LEU A 110 -12.17 -2.24 0.87
C LEU A 110 -12.82 -1.74 2.16
N ARG A 111 -14.05 -1.21 2.11
CA ARG A 111 -14.79 -0.75 3.30
C ARG A 111 -15.01 -1.86 4.33
N LYS A 112 -15.01 -3.12 3.90
CA LYS A 112 -15.17 -4.29 4.79
C LYS A 112 -13.91 -4.62 5.57
N TYR A 113 -12.79 -3.96 5.29
CA TYR A 113 -11.49 -4.31 5.85
C TYR A 113 -10.87 -3.17 6.68
N ARG A 114 -10.14 -3.54 7.72
CA ARG A 114 -9.32 -2.67 8.56
C ARG A 114 -7.88 -3.14 8.48
N VAL A 115 -6.94 -2.21 8.33
CA VAL A 115 -5.51 -2.51 8.39
C VAL A 115 -5.14 -3.00 9.78
N SER A 116 -4.58 -4.20 9.85
CA SER A 116 -4.16 -4.86 11.08
C SER A 116 -2.64 -4.81 11.28
N ASN A 117 -1.87 -4.80 10.20
CA ASN A 117 -0.40 -4.69 10.23
C ASN A 117 0.15 -4.03 8.95
N GLN A 118 1.40 -3.57 8.97
CA GLN A 118 2.10 -3.01 7.81
C GLN A 118 3.56 -3.48 7.76
N ASN A 119 4.06 -3.81 6.57
CA ASN A 119 5.43 -4.32 6.40
C ASN A 119 6.51 -3.25 6.61
N VAL A 120 6.22 -1.99 6.26
CA VAL A 120 7.10 -0.85 6.49
C VAL A 120 6.63 -0.10 7.72
N ALA A 121 7.48 0.02 8.74
CA ALA A 121 7.10 0.70 9.98
C ALA A 121 6.79 2.19 9.75
N PRO A 122 5.84 2.79 10.50
CA PRO A 122 5.62 4.23 10.48
C PRO A 122 6.91 4.99 10.79
N ASN A 123 7.09 6.18 10.20
CA ASN A 123 8.32 6.99 10.31
C ASN A 123 9.58 6.35 9.70
N THR A 124 9.47 5.27 8.93
CA THR A 124 10.54 4.84 8.02
C THR A 124 10.71 5.90 6.93
N LYS A 125 11.97 6.25 6.61
CA LYS A 125 12.27 7.25 5.58
C LYS A 125 12.02 6.66 4.20
N ILE A 126 11.27 7.39 3.38
CA ILE A 126 11.25 7.26 1.93
C ILE A 126 12.20 8.33 1.40
N LYS A 127 13.22 7.92 0.65
CA LYS A 127 14.12 8.82 -0.04
C LYS A 127 13.82 8.79 -1.53
N SER A 128 13.95 9.93 -2.19
CA SER A 128 13.65 10.05 -3.61
C SER A 128 14.69 10.89 -4.33
N THR A 129 14.92 10.56 -5.60
CA THR A 129 15.68 11.37 -6.55
C THR A 129 14.76 11.70 -7.71
N PHE A 130 14.81 12.93 -8.17
CA PHE A 130 13.98 13.42 -9.25
C PHE A 130 14.75 13.47 -10.57
N ASP A 131 14.00 13.32 -11.64
CA ASP A 131 14.51 13.42 -12.99
C ASP A 131 14.86 14.87 -13.34
N LYS A 132 15.69 15.06 -14.35
CA LYS A 132 16.12 16.38 -14.81
C LYS A 132 15.79 16.55 -16.28
N ASP A 133 15.47 17.78 -16.66
CA ASP A 133 15.41 18.15 -18.08
C ASP A 133 16.81 18.26 -18.70
N GLU A 134 16.84 18.55 -20.00
CA GLU A 134 18.07 18.66 -20.79
C GLU A 134 19.02 19.76 -20.27
N ASP A 135 18.49 20.79 -19.60
CA ASP A 135 19.26 21.88 -19.00
C ASP A 135 19.76 21.54 -17.57
N GLY A 136 19.42 20.36 -17.06
CA GLY A 136 19.76 19.89 -15.72
C GLY A 136 18.84 20.42 -14.61
N THR A 137 17.72 21.04 -14.97
CA THR A 137 16.69 21.48 -14.03
C THR A 137 15.85 20.29 -13.60
N GLU A 138 15.72 20.12 -12.30
CA GLU A 138 14.99 18.99 -11.73
C GLU A 138 13.47 19.16 -11.87
N TYR A 139 12.78 18.12 -12.31
CA TYR A 139 11.33 18.05 -12.29
C TYR A 139 10.82 17.93 -10.85
N ASP A 140 9.74 18.63 -10.53
CA ASP A 140 9.15 18.56 -9.18
C ASP A 140 8.24 17.34 -8.97
N ASN A 141 7.89 16.60 -10.03
CA ASN A 141 6.87 15.55 -10.01
C ASN A 141 7.30 14.22 -10.65
N LEU A 142 8.53 14.13 -11.15
CA LEU A 142 9.01 12.92 -11.83
C LEU A 142 10.23 12.36 -11.08
N THR A 143 10.06 11.20 -10.44
CA THR A 143 11.15 10.53 -9.73
C THR A 143 11.86 9.51 -10.61
N THR A 144 13.19 9.48 -10.57
CA THR A 144 14.00 8.39 -11.14
C THR A 144 14.19 7.24 -10.15
N TRP A 145 14.06 7.52 -8.86
CA TRP A 145 14.22 6.52 -7.81
C TRP A 145 13.44 6.90 -6.55
N ASN A 146 12.80 5.89 -5.95
CA ASN A 146 12.31 5.95 -4.58
C ASN A 146 12.88 4.77 -3.80
N SER A 147 13.24 4.98 -2.54
CA SER A 147 13.78 3.92 -1.69
C SER A 147 12.71 2.89 -1.29
N ILE A 148 11.43 3.22 -1.41
CA ILE A 148 10.27 2.37 -1.12
C ILE A 148 9.25 2.58 -2.23
N ASP A 149 9.03 1.57 -3.06
CA ASP A 149 8.03 1.59 -4.14
C ASP A 149 6.74 0.83 -3.80
N GLU A 150 6.74 0.07 -2.70
CA GLU A 150 5.60 -0.75 -2.29
C GLU A 150 5.47 -0.78 -0.77
N ILE A 151 4.23 -0.65 -0.30
CA ILE A 151 3.84 -0.86 1.09
C ILE A 151 2.74 -1.93 1.11
N VAL A 152 2.97 -2.97 1.89
CA VAL A 152 2.05 -4.10 2.03
C VAL A 152 1.35 -4.00 3.39
N LEU A 153 0.04 -4.09 3.35
CA LEU A 153 -0.85 -3.93 4.49
C LEU A 153 -1.62 -5.23 4.74
N ALA A 154 -1.40 -5.85 5.88
CA ALA A 154 -2.29 -6.91 6.34
C ALA A 154 -3.63 -6.29 6.73
N VAL A 155 -4.73 -6.96 6.37
CA VAL A 155 -6.07 -6.47 6.65
C VAL A 155 -6.97 -7.56 7.23
N ASP A 156 -7.80 -7.17 8.20
CA ASP A 156 -8.84 -8.03 8.76
C ASP A 156 -10.22 -7.49 8.35
N GLU A 157 -11.21 -8.37 8.26
CA GLU A 157 -12.59 -7.91 8.19
C GLU A 157 -12.98 -7.09 9.43
N VAL A 158 -13.69 -6.00 9.19
CA VAL A 158 -14.22 -5.12 10.24
C VAL A 158 -15.17 -5.90 11.15
N GLY A 159 -14.95 -5.81 12.46
CA GLY A 159 -15.78 -6.48 13.47
C GLY A 159 -15.43 -7.95 13.74
N LYS A 160 -14.50 -8.54 12.97
CA LYS A 160 -13.92 -9.85 13.30
C LYS A 160 -12.62 -9.68 14.08
N SER A 161 -12.41 -10.53 15.09
CA SER A 161 -11.10 -10.69 15.71
C SER A 161 -10.19 -11.41 14.72
N GLY A 162 -9.35 -10.67 14.00
CA GLY A 162 -8.34 -11.24 13.14
C GLY A 162 -7.15 -11.77 13.93
N ASN A 163 -6.49 -12.78 13.39
CA ASN A 163 -5.10 -13.05 13.75
C ASN A 163 -4.26 -12.08 12.92
N SER A 164 -3.44 -11.26 13.58
CA SER A 164 -2.51 -10.38 12.87
C SER A 164 -1.63 -11.23 11.96
N THR A 165 -1.72 -11.02 10.64
CA THR A 165 -0.75 -11.59 9.70
C THR A 165 0.61 -10.99 10.02
N ASP A 166 1.58 -11.86 10.28
CA ASP A 166 2.97 -11.43 10.44
C ASP A 166 3.48 -10.90 9.10
N MET A 167 4.09 -9.73 9.14
CA MET A 167 4.61 -9.06 7.94
C MET A 167 6.12 -9.06 7.98
N THR A 168 6.75 -9.59 6.93
CA THR A 168 8.19 -9.46 6.74
C THR A 168 8.55 -8.00 6.56
N LYS A 169 9.46 -7.50 7.41
CA LYS A 169 10.02 -6.16 7.25
C LYS A 169 10.84 -6.12 5.96
N ILE A 170 10.57 -5.15 5.10
CA ILE A 170 11.34 -4.95 3.87
C ILE A 170 12.46 -3.93 4.08
N LYS A 171 13.59 -4.16 3.41
CA LYS A 171 14.67 -3.18 3.28
C LYS A 171 14.32 -2.17 2.21
N ALA A 172 14.62 -0.91 2.47
CA ALA A 172 14.53 0.13 1.46
C ALA A 172 15.68 0.00 0.46
N SER A 173 15.40 0.18 -0.82
CA SER A 173 16.42 0.27 -1.88
C SER A 173 17.40 1.39 -1.54
N PRO A 174 18.72 1.15 -1.52
CA PRO A 174 19.68 2.16 -1.09
C PRO A 174 19.98 3.21 -2.17
N ASN A 175 19.78 2.85 -3.44
CA ASN A 175 20.04 3.67 -4.63
C ASN A 175 19.21 3.15 -5.82
N ASN A 176 19.41 3.71 -7.00
CA ASN A 176 18.67 3.37 -8.23
C ASN A 176 19.21 2.14 -8.99
N THR A 177 20.19 1.41 -8.46
CA THR A 177 20.77 0.20 -9.07
C THR A 177 20.74 -1.02 -8.15
N THR A 178 20.10 -0.89 -7.00
CA THR A 178 19.99 -1.94 -5.99
C THR A 178 18.59 -1.92 -5.40
N ALA A 179 17.92 -3.07 -5.47
CA ALA A 179 16.64 -3.32 -4.84
C ALA A 179 16.72 -4.54 -3.92
N TYR A 180 15.62 -4.83 -3.23
CA TYR A 180 15.51 -6.00 -2.36
C TYR A 180 14.26 -6.79 -2.72
N ILE A 181 14.41 -8.09 -2.93
CA ILE A 181 13.33 -8.99 -3.30
C ILE A 181 12.18 -8.89 -2.30
N ARG A 182 10.97 -8.66 -2.81
CA ARG A 182 9.74 -8.56 -2.02
C ARG A 182 9.39 -9.91 -1.39
N ASP A 183 8.62 -9.84 -0.31
CA ASP A 183 7.94 -11.01 0.24
C ASP A 183 6.59 -11.17 -0.44
N TYR A 184 6.44 -12.20 -1.28
CA TYR A 184 5.21 -12.54 -1.97
C TYR A 184 4.37 -13.54 -1.19
N VAL A 185 4.94 -14.23 -0.19
CA VAL A 185 4.24 -15.29 0.53
C VAL A 185 3.02 -14.73 1.26
N GLY A 186 1.90 -15.42 1.13
CA GLY A 186 0.61 -15.01 1.69
C GLY A 186 -0.18 -14.03 0.83
N ARG A 187 0.43 -13.40 -0.18
CA ARG A 187 -0.29 -12.53 -1.11
C ARG A 187 -1.20 -13.33 -2.03
N ASN A 188 -2.25 -12.67 -2.50
CA ASN A 188 -2.94 -13.13 -3.67
C ASN A 188 -2.05 -12.96 -4.92
N LEU A 189 -2.05 -13.93 -5.82
CA LEU A 189 -1.19 -13.90 -7.00
C LEU A 189 -1.51 -12.72 -7.94
N ALA A 190 -2.76 -12.25 -7.98
CA ALA A 190 -3.14 -11.07 -8.77
C ALA A 190 -2.49 -9.77 -8.29
N ASP A 191 -1.99 -9.74 -7.05
CA ASP A 191 -1.34 -8.57 -6.46
C ASP A 191 0.20 -8.64 -6.52
N CYS A 192 0.77 -9.70 -7.09
CA CYS A 192 2.22 -9.93 -7.11
C CYS A 192 2.95 -9.21 -8.25
N GLY A 193 2.27 -8.87 -9.34
CA GLY A 193 2.92 -8.36 -10.54
C GLY A 193 1.93 -8.00 -11.64
N TYR A 194 2.43 -7.90 -12.87
CA TYR A 194 1.64 -7.60 -14.06
C TYR A 194 2.19 -8.36 -15.27
N VAL A 195 1.38 -8.44 -16.34
CA VAL A 195 1.82 -9.02 -17.60
C VAL A 195 2.47 -7.93 -18.43
N SER A 196 3.76 -8.07 -18.72
CA SER A 196 4.52 -7.15 -19.56
C SER A 196 4.04 -7.19 -21.01
N LEU A 197 4.47 -6.20 -21.81
CA LEU A 197 4.19 -6.15 -23.26
C LEU A 197 4.69 -7.38 -24.02
N THR A 198 5.64 -8.13 -23.45
CA THR A 198 6.16 -9.39 -24.03
C THR A 198 5.36 -10.63 -23.61
N GLY A 199 4.25 -10.45 -22.90
CA GLY A 199 3.39 -11.55 -22.41
C GLY A 199 3.93 -12.28 -21.17
N LYS A 200 5.00 -11.77 -20.56
CA LYS A 200 5.59 -12.37 -19.35
C LYS A 200 4.97 -11.79 -18.09
N PHE A 201 4.63 -12.63 -17.13
CA PHE A 201 4.26 -12.20 -15.78
C PHE A 201 5.53 -11.75 -15.04
N VAL A 202 5.58 -10.49 -14.65
CA VAL A 202 6.76 -9.84 -14.08
C VAL A 202 6.36 -8.98 -12.89
N ASP A 203 7.32 -8.70 -12.03
CA ASP A 203 7.20 -7.63 -11.05
C ASP A 203 8.30 -6.59 -11.25
N GLY A 204 7.91 -5.32 -11.21
CA GLY A 204 8.78 -4.17 -11.42
C GLY A 204 9.40 -3.68 -10.11
N TYR A 205 10.68 -3.34 -10.16
CA TYR A 205 11.50 -2.81 -9.09
C TYR A 205 12.08 -1.44 -9.50
N VAL A 206 12.78 -0.76 -8.59
CA VAL A 206 13.41 0.55 -8.84
C VAL A 206 14.26 0.56 -10.13
N GLY A 207 14.47 1.73 -10.73
CA GLY A 207 15.43 1.91 -11.83
C GLY A 207 15.08 1.14 -13.12
N GLY A 208 13.79 0.79 -13.31
CA GLY A 208 13.34 0.01 -14.46
C GLY A 208 13.71 -1.48 -14.42
N SER A 209 14.25 -1.96 -13.30
CA SER A 209 14.51 -3.39 -13.09
C SER A 209 13.20 -4.16 -12.95
N TYR A 210 13.21 -5.42 -13.37
CA TYR A 210 12.06 -6.31 -13.26
C TYR A 210 12.51 -7.76 -13.16
N VAL A 211 11.73 -8.54 -12.42
CA VAL A 211 11.93 -10.00 -12.28
C VAL A 211 10.75 -10.73 -12.89
N GLN A 212 11.02 -11.79 -13.64
CA GLN A 212 9.96 -12.69 -14.12
C GLN A 212 9.43 -13.53 -12.94
N LEU A 213 8.12 -13.65 -12.85
CA LEU A 213 7.44 -14.46 -11.85
C LEU A 213 6.95 -15.76 -12.50
N ASP A 214 7.68 -16.85 -12.26
CA ASP A 214 7.33 -18.17 -12.77
C ASP A 214 6.34 -18.83 -11.80
N VAL A 215 5.12 -19.13 -12.24
CA VAL A 215 4.06 -19.63 -11.36
C VAL A 215 3.99 -21.16 -11.39
N ASN A 216 4.05 -21.80 -10.22
CA ASN A 216 3.91 -23.23 -10.06
C ASN A 216 2.76 -23.57 -9.10
N ALA A 217 1.65 -24.11 -9.62
CA ALA A 217 0.56 -24.56 -8.76
C ALA A 217 0.95 -25.87 -8.05
N SER A 218 0.70 -25.91 -6.75
CA SER A 218 0.99 -27.06 -5.88
C SER A 218 0.24 -28.35 -6.29
N ASP A 219 -0.91 -28.22 -6.96
CA ASP A 219 -1.68 -29.33 -7.52
C ASP A 219 -1.29 -29.71 -8.95
N GLY A 220 -0.26 -29.05 -9.51
CA GLY A 220 0.19 -29.24 -10.90
C GLY A 220 -0.73 -28.62 -11.95
N SER A 221 -1.77 -27.87 -11.55
CA SER A 221 -2.66 -27.20 -12.49
C SER A 221 -1.96 -26.06 -13.25
N TYR A 222 -2.39 -25.83 -14.49
CA TYR A 222 -1.96 -24.67 -15.25
C TYR A 222 -2.64 -23.41 -14.70
N VAL A 223 -1.85 -22.37 -14.43
CA VAL A 223 -2.34 -21.04 -14.07
C VAL A 223 -2.18 -20.14 -15.28
N ASP A 224 -3.29 -19.66 -15.83
CA ASP A 224 -3.25 -18.65 -16.88
C ASP A 224 -2.88 -17.32 -16.24
N VAL A 225 -1.64 -16.87 -16.48
CA VAL A 225 -1.12 -15.62 -15.93
C VAL A 225 -1.58 -14.38 -16.71
N SER A 226 -2.20 -14.58 -17.88
CA SER A 226 -2.76 -13.50 -18.71
C SER A 226 -4.17 -13.08 -18.27
N ASP A 227 -4.85 -13.91 -17.48
CA ASP A 227 -6.18 -13.63 -16.94
C ASP A 227 -6.11 -13.27 -15.44
N SER A 228 -6.41 -12.02 -15.12
CA SER A 228 -6.45 -11.55 -13.72
C SER A 228 -7.46 -12.32 -12.86
N LYS A 229 -8.54 -12.85 -13.44
CA LYS A 229 -9.50 -13.69 -12.71
C LYS A 229 -8.92 -15.05 -12.39
N SER A 230 -8.09 -15.61 -13.26
CA SER A 230 -7.32 -16.82 -12.99
C SER A 230 -6.34 -16.56 -11.83
N LEU A 231 -5.53 -15.51 -11.91
CA LEU A 231 -4.58 -15.12 -10.85
C LEU A 231 -5.28 -14.94 -9.48
N SER A 232 -6.44 -14.29 -9.47
CA SER A 232 -7.18 -13.98 -8.24
C SER A 232 -7.59 -15.19 -7.40
N GLN A 233 -7.57 -16.38 -7.99
CA GLN A 233 -7.96 -17.63 -7.33
C GLN A 233 -6.82 -18.27 -6.53
N TYR A 234 -5.61 -17.72 -6.60
CA TYR A 234 -4.42 -18.33 -6.03
C TYR A 234 -3.76 -17.45 -4.98
N ARG A 235 -3.25 -18.10 -3.94
CA ARG A 235 -2.39 -17.53 -2.91
C ARG A 235 -0.98 -18.07 -3.08
N VAL A 236 0.03 -17.23 -2.89
CA VAL A 236 1.43 -17.64 -2.87
C VAL A 236 1.76 -18.32 -1.54
N THR A 237 2.34 -19.51 -1.61
CA THR A 237 2.72 -20.31 -0.44
C THR A 237 4.22 -20.40 -0.23
N ALA A 238 5.01 -20.23 -1.29
CA ALA A 238 6.47 -20.13 -1.21
C ALA A 238 7.04 -19.34 -2.40
N GLN A 239 8.26 -18.85 -2.25
CA GLN A 239 9.05 -18.23 -3.31
C GLN A 239 10.46 -18.82 -3.34
N SER A 240 11.07 -18.93 -4.52
CA SER A 240 12.39 -19.55 -4.69
C SER A 240 13.58 -18.69 -4.26
N VAL A 241 13.35 -17.39 -4.02
CA VAL A 241 14.37 -16.44 -3.59
C VAL A 241 13.88 -15.76 -2.31
N GLU A 242 14.65 -15.81 -1.24
CA GLU A 242 14.25 -15.27 0.06
C GLU A 242 13.96 -13.75 -0.01
N PRO A 243 12.94 -13.25 0.72
CA PRO A 243 12.71 -11.82 0.87
C PRO A 243 13.97 -11.10 1.37
N ASN A 244 14.15 -9.86 0.95
CA ASN A 244 15.33 -9.04 1.27
C ASN A 244 16.68 -9.56 0.71
N THR A 245 16.66 -10.54 -0.18
CA THR A 245 17.79 -10.84 -1.06
C THR A 245 18.07 -9.63 -1.95
N GLU A 246 19.33 -9.28 -2.12
CA GLU A 246 19.73 -8.12 -2.91
C GLU A 246 19.57 -8.40 -4.41
N LEU A 247 18.91 -7.48 -5.11
CA LEU A 247 18.81 -7.42 -6.57
C LEU A 247 19.67 -6.25 -7.04
N THR A 248 20.83 -6.53 -7.62
CA THR A 248 21.69 -5.55 -8.28
C THR A 248 21.51 -5.60 -9.79
N PHE A 249 21.70 -4.46 -10.45
CA PHE A 249 21.65 -4.30 -11.90
C PHE A 249 22.44 -3.08 -12.35
N GLU A 250 22.66 -2.94 -13.65
CA GLU A 250 23.27 -1.78 -14.29
C GLU A 250 22.23 -1.08 -15.17
N HIS A 251 22.43 0.21 -15.48
CA HIS A 251 21.62 0.88 -16.50
C HIS A 251 22.24 0.72 -17.87
N GLU A 252 21.39 0.56 -18.88
CA GLU A 252 21.78 0.66 -20.27
C GLU A 252 22.36 2.04 -20.57
N LYS A 253 23.34 2.11 -21.47
CA LYS A 253 23.98 3.35 -21.90
C LYS A 253 23.70 3.59 -23.36
N ASP A 254 23.51 4.86 -23.73
CA ASP A 254 23.51 5.27 -25.12
C ASP A 254 24.91 5.21 -25.75
N GLU A 255 25.00 5.57 -27.03
CA GLU A 255 26.26 5.55 -27.80
C GLU A 255 27.33 6.50 -27.22
N ASP A 256 26.91 7.54 -26.50
CA ASP A 256 27.79 8.54 -25.86
C ASP A 256 28.17 8.16 -24.41
N GLY A 257 27.60 7.07 -23.89
CA GLY A 257 27.87 6.56 -22.55
C GLY A 257 26.95 7.11 -21.45
N THR A 258 25.89 7.84 -21.81
CA THR A 258 24.86 8.36 -20.88
C THR A 258 23.91 7.24 -20.47
N GLU A 259 23.65 7.10 -19.18
CA GLU A 259 22.78 6.05 -18.64
C GLU A 259 21.29 6.37 -18.83
N TYR A 260 20.53 5.40 -19.32
CA TYR A 260 19.07 5.39 -19.27
C TYR A 260 18.62 5.01 -17.85
N SER A 261 18.09 5.97 -17.09
CA SER A 261 17.66 5.78 -15.70
C SER A 261 16.51 4.78 -15.49
N ASN A 262 15.89 4.32 -16.58
CA ASN A 262 14.73 3.44 -16.60
C ASN A 262 14.95 2.14 -17.38
N LEU A 263 16.17 1.86 -17.86
CA LEU A 263 16.47 0.63 -18.60
C LEU A 263 17.54 -0.17 -17.86
N ALA A 264 17.11 -1.19 -17.12
CA ALA A 264 18.00 -2.07 -16.38
C ALA A 264 18.53 -3.23 -17.24
N ILE A 265 19.83 -3.49 -17.14
CA ILE A 265 20.56 -4.61 -17.75
C ILE A 265 21.41 -5.34 -16.70
N ASN A 266 21.96 -6.50 -17.05
CA ASN A 266 22.88 -7.26 -16.20
C ASN A 266 22.35 -7.53 -14.77
N GLN A 267 21.05 -7.83 -14.66
CA GLN A 267 20.40 -8.10 -13.38
C GLN A 267 20.92 -9.39 -12.74
N SER A 268 21.22 -9.34 -11.44
CA SER A 268 21.68 -10.50 -10.65
C SER A 268 20.61 -11.58 -10.45
N ILE A 269 19.33 -11.20 -10.51
CA ILE A 269 18.17 -12.11 -10.40
C ILE A 269 17.22 -11.76 -11.55
N SER A 270 16.95 -12.71 -12.43
CA SER A 270 16.07 -12.53 -13.59
C SER A 270 14.70 -13.18 -13.42
N SER A 271 14.57 -14.20 -12.58
CA SER A 271 13.28 -14.81 -12.25
C SER A 271 13.18 -15.33 -10.82
N ILE A 272 11.93 -15.46 -10.36
CA ILE A 272 11.53 -16.05 -9.08
C ILE A 272 10.40 -17.03 -9.38
N THR A 273 10.52 -18.26 -8.88
CA THR A 273 9.40 -19.21 -8.90
C THR A 273 8.50 -18.97 -7.69
N LEU A 274 7.22 -18.74 -7.94
CA LEU A 274 6.17 -18.65 -6.93
C LEU A 274 5.39 -19.97 -6.89
N SER A 275 5.45 -20.67 -5.76
CA SER A 275 4.56 -21.79 -5.49
C SER A 275 3.21 -21.26 -5.02
N VAL A 276 2.12 -21.77 -5.60
CA VAL A 276 0.77 -21.26 -5.33
C VAL A 276 -0.23 -22.37 -5.01
N GLU A 277 -1.28 -22.02 -4.28
CA GLU A 277 -2.41 -22.89 -3.97
C GLU A 277 -3.72 -22.17 -4.30
N LYS A 278 -4.75 -22.94 -4.71
CA LYS A 278 -6.09 -22.37 -4.87
C LYS A 278 -6.65 -21.98 -3.52
N ILE A 279 -7.20 -20.78 -3.44
CA ILE A 279 -7.89 -20.29 -2.25
C ILE A 279 -9.20 -21.06 -2.12
N SER A 280 -9.37 -21.74 -1.00
CA SER A 280 -10.61 -22.45 -0.69
C SER A 280 -11.70 -21.43 -0.34
N LYS A 281 -12.89 -21.59 -0.94
CA LYS A 281 -14.07 -20.76 -0.64
C LYS A 281 -14.77 -21.20 0.63
#